data_AF-A0A817T578-F1
#
_entry.id   AF-A0A817T578-F1
#
_cell.length_a   1.000
_cell.length_b   1.000
_cell.length_c   1.000
_cell.angle_alpha   90.00
_cell.angle_beta   90.00
_cell.angle_gamma   90.00
#
_symmetry.space_group_name_H-M   'P 1'
#
loop_
_entity.id
_entity.type
_entity.pdbx_description
1 polymer ?
#
loop_
_entity_poly.entity_id
_entity_poly.type
_entity_poly.pdbx_seq_one_letter_code
_entity_poly.pdbx_strand_id
1 'polypeptide(L)'
;MNVNTSTLPVNIFDLQHDEFYNFIELHYGPIQAKILKLQLISDASIFVECNDPTEILQYSGEKLNELKNKACLITNDGNCIILPGIAASFKTLKKRLLKKLEEDVKKTKKNNSISFTQPNAPTVNQAKSIEQLRTHLITIIRQWYNNHRDEFNLKSESTLASNFYRHLERRNCSIMLKKLIDETNVEQTDQNNIDNNILSNDSTALVPSSLALTQSSKTLSRKRGVSNATHVNNRSIKRRRTKNS
;
A
#
# COMPACT_ATOMS: atom_id res chain seq x y z
N MET A 1 9.26 28.95 8.90
CA MET A 1 10.33 27.99 8.56
C MET A 1 10.31 27.78 7.05
N ASN A 2 11.35 28.19 6.34
CA ASN A 2 11.48 27.88 4.91
C ASN A 2 11.91 26.42 4.79
N VAL A 3 10.95 25.51 4.68
CA VAL A 3 11.26 24.11 4.34
C VAL A 3 11.74 24.13 2.90
N ASN A 4 13.00 23.76 2.70
CA ASN A 4 13.58 23.62 1.35
C ASN A 4 12.87 22.46 0.65
N THR A 5 11.74 22.74 0.03
CA THR A 5 10.98 21.74 -0.73
C THR A 5 11.66 21.41 -2.06
N SER A 6 12.85 21.93 -2.33
CA SER A 6 13.51 21.87 -3.64
C SER A 6 13.98 20.48 -4.03
N THR A 7 14.19 19.56 -3.09
CA THR A 7 14.74 18.23 -3.36
C THR A 7 13.88 17.12 -2.76
N LEU A 8 13.50 16.14 -3.59
CA LEU A 8 12.87 14.89 -3.14
C LEU A 8 13.95 13.93 -2.63
N PRO A 9 13.69 13.17 -1.55
CA PRO A 9 14.65 12.19 -1.03
C PRO A 9 14.94 11.11 -2.06
N VAL A 10 16.18 10.63 -2.14
CA VAL A 10 16.67 9.70 -3.20
C VAL A 10 15.82 8.44 -3.29
N ASN A 11 15.37 7.92 -2.15
CA ASN A 11 14.58 6.70 -1.98
C ASN A 11 13.05 6.95 -1.85
N ILE A 12 12.51 8.04 -2.40
CA ILE A 12 11.07 8.37 -2.25
C ILE A 12 10.12 7.25 -2.74
N PHE A 13 10.53 6.48 -3.75
CA PHE A 13 9.74 5.37 -4.28
C PHE A 13 9.83 4.10 -3.41
N ASP A 14 10.78 4.06 -2.48
CA ASP A 14 10.95 2.94 -1.54
C ASP A 14 10.15 3.18 -0.24
N LEU A 15 9.67 4.40 0.01
CA LEU A 15 8.86 4.72 1.18
C LEU A 15 7.46 4.10 1.06
N GLN A 16 7.03 3.41 2.11
CA GLN A 16 5.72 2.76 2.18
C GLN A 16 4.97 3.13 3.46
N HIS A 17 3.64 3.09 3.37
CA HIS A 17 2.70 3.28 4.48
C HIS A 17 3.02 4.51 5.34
N ASP A 18 3.31 4.31 6.63
CA ASP A 18 3.53 5.40 7.57
C ASP A 18 4.77 6.24 7.24
N GLU A 19 5.82 5.67 6.64
CA GLU A 19 7.00 6.46 6.21
C GLU A 19 6.63 7.44 5.10
N PHE A 20 5.83 6.96 4.14
CA PHE A 20 5.31 7.80 3.07
C PHE A 20 4.36 8.87 3.63
N TYR A 21 3.43 8.52 4.51
CA TYR A 21 2.53 9.49 5.14
C TYR A 21 3.28 10.55 5.94
N ASN A 22 4.30 10.17 6.70
CA ASN A 22 5.13 11.09 7.47
C ASN A 22 5.90 12.04 6.57
N PHE A 23 6.42 11.55 5.44
CA PHE A 23 7.04 12.41 4.43
C PHE A 23 6.05 13.44 3.88
N ILE A 24 4.83 13.02 3.53
CA ILE A 24 3.80 13.92 3.02
C ILE A 24 3.40 14.96 4.08
N GLU A 25 3.24 14.53 5.34
CA GLU A 25 2.88 15.42 6.45
C GLU A 25 3.95 16.48 6.67
N LEU A 26 5.23 16.09 6.67
CA LEU A 26 6.35 17.00 6.89
C LEU A 26 6.51 18.04 5.77
N HIS A 27 6.33 17.63 4.51
CA HIS A 27 6.65 18.49 3.36
C HIS A 27 5.45 19.18 2.71
N TYR A 28 4.27 18.61 2.81
CA TYR A 28 3.05 19.11 2.14
C TYR A 28 1.94 19.46 3.13
N GLY A 29 1.95 18.85 4.31
CA GLY A 29 1.09 19.19 5.42
C GLY A 29 0.21 18.03 5.89
N PRO A 30 -0.32 18.13 7.12
CA PRO A 30 -1.09 17.06 7.76
C PRO A 30 -2.40 16.76 7.05
N ILE A 31 -3.00 17.75 6.38
CA ILE A 31 -4.26 17.58 5.65
C ILE A 31 -4.04 16.65 4.44
N GLN A 32 -2.97 16.88 3.68
CA GLN A 32 -2.60 16.07 2.53
C GLN A 32 -2.32 14.63 2.94
N ALA A 33 -1.54 14.42 4.00
CA ALA A 33 -1.25 13.08 4.51
C ALA A 33 -2.54 12.34 4.92
N LYS A 34 -3.46 13.01 5.61
CA LYS A 34 -4.76 12.43 5.99
C LYS A 34 -5.63 12.07 4.79
N ILE A 35 -5.67 12.92 3.76
CA ILE A 35 -6.39 12.63 2.51
C ILE A 35 -5.85 11.34 1.88
N LEU A 36 -4.52 11.20 1.77
CA LEU A 36 -3.90 10.00 1.20
C LEU A 36 -4.13 8.75 2.05
N LYS A 37 -4.05 8.88 3.38
CA LYS A 37 -4.29 7.78 4.32
C LYS A 37 -5.73 7.27 4.26
N LEU A 38 -6.73 8.16 4.11
CA LEU A 38 -8.12 7.76 3.93
C LEU A 38 -8.37 7.00 2.61
N GLN A 39 -7.61 7.30 1.56
CA GLN A 39 -7.70 6.60 0.28
C GLN A 39 -6.78 5.38 0.17
N LEU A 40 -6.04 5.06 1.23
CA LEU A 40 -5.05 3.98 1.24
C LEU A 40 -3.95 4.13 0.17
N ILE A 41 -3.68 5.37 -0.26
CA ILE A 41 -2.56 5.67 -1.16
C ILE A 41 -1.29 5.64 -0.30
N SER A 42 -0.63 4.48 -0.26
CA SER A 42 0.41 4.16 0.73
C SER A 42 1.83 4.35 0.23
N ASP A 43 2.03 4.65 -1.05
CA ASP A 43 3.34 4.90 -1.62
C ASP A 43 3.30 5.88 -2.80
N ALA A 44 4.49 6.29 -3.24
CA ALA A 44 4.66 7.25 -4.34
C ALA A 44 4.19 6.69 -5.70
N SER A 45 4.27 5.37 -5.92
CA SER A 45 3.88 4.74 -7.18
C SER A 45 2.37 4.79 -7.35
N ILE A 46 1.61 4.38 -6.33
CA ILE A 46 0.15 4.47 -6.30
C ILE A 46 -0.30 5.93 -6.44
N PHE A 47 0.38 6.85 -5.75
CA PHE A 47 0.05 8.27 -5.83
C PHE A 47 0.22 8.85 -7.24
N VAL A 48 1.27 8.44 -7.97
CA VAL A 48 1.50 8.88 -9.36
C VAL A 48 0.38 8.39 -10.29
N GLU A 49 -0.13 7.18 -10.07
CA GLU A 49 -1.23 6.62 -10.87
C GLU A 49 -2.60 7.20 -10.50
N CYS A 50 -2.77 7.67 -9.26
CA CYS A 50 -4.00 8.30 -8.80
C CYS A 50 -4.32 9.58 -9.62
N ASN A 51 -5.50 9.62 -10.24
CA ASN A 51 -5.92 10.75 -11.08
C ASN A 51 -6.07 12.04 -10.27
N ASP A 52 -6.92 12.01 -9.24
CA ASP A 52 -7.18 13.12 -8.33
C ASP A 52 -7.29 12.63 -6.88
N PRO A 53 -6.27 12.84 -6.04
CA PRO A 53 -6.31 12.46 -4.63
C PRO A 53 -7.30 13.31 -3.83
N THR A 54 -7.97 14.31 -4.39
CA THR A 54 -8.98 15.11 -3.65
C THR A 54 -10.41 14.64 -3.89
N GLU A 55 -10.63 13.69 -4.82
CA GLU A 55 -11.96 13.16 -5.18
C GLU A 55 -12.70 12.57 -3.97
N ILE A 56 -11.99 12.00 -2.99
CA ILE A 56 -12.60 11.46 -1.76
C ILE A 56 -13.42 12.51 -1.00
N LEU A 57 -13.09 13.80 -1.11
CA LEU A 57 -13.78 14.88 -0.41
C LEU A 57 -15.17 15.18 -0.99
N GLN A 58 -15.55 14.56 -2.11
CA GLN A 58 -16.89 14.69 -2.67
C GLN A 58 -17.90 13.79 -1.93
N TYR A 59 -17.46 12.70 -1.32
CA TYR A 59 -18.34 11.75 -0.63
C TYR A 59 -18.73 12.19 0.78
N SER A 60 -19.86 11.70 1.29
CA SER A 60 -20.36 12.00 2.63
C SER A 60 -19.91 10.96 3.65
N GLY A 61 -19.51 11.39 4.85
CA GLY A 61 -19.18 10.48 5.95
C GLY A 61 -18.67 11.24 7.18
N GLU A 62 -18.90 10.70 8.38
CA GLU A 62 -18.55 11.38 9.64
C GLU A 62 -17.06 11.73 9.72
N LYS A 63 -16.18 10.77 9.43
CA LYS A 63 -14.71 10.98 9.38
C LYS A 63 -14.29 11.93 8.26
N LEU A 64 -15.01 11.94 7.14
CA LEU A 64 -14.74 12.84 6.02
C LEU A 64 -15.17 14.27 6.34
N ASN A 65 -16.26 14.47 7.06
CA ASN A 65 -16.79 15.79 7.37
C ASN A 65 -15.79 16.64 8.17
N GLU A 66 -15.09 16.04 9.13
CA GLU A 66 -14.02 16.73 9.87
C GLU A 66 -12.90 17.19 8.93
N LEU A 67 -12.53 16.35 7.96
CA LEU A 67 -11.49 16.66 6.99
C LEU A 67 -11.97 17.70 5.96
N LYS A 68 -13.22 17.62 5.49
CA LYS A 68 -13.84 18.60 4.59
C LYS A 68 -13.84 19.99 5.21
N ASN A 69 -14.17 20.11 6.50
CA ASN A 69 -14.14 21.40 7.19
C ASN A 69 -12.75 22.04 7.25
N LYS A 70 -11.68 21.24 7.09
CA LYS A 70 -10.30 21.71 7.05
C LYS A 70 -9.78 21.90 5.62
N ALA A 71 -10.31 21.16 4.65
CA ALA A 71 -9.79 21.06 3.30
C ALA A 71 -10.66 21.75 2.22
N CYS A 72 -11.91 22.07 2.52
CA CYS A 72 -12.86 22.70 1.62
C CYS A 72 -13.45 23.97 2.24
N LEU A 73 -13.96 24.85 1.37
CA LEU A 73 -15.01 25.80 1.68
C LEU A 73 -16.35 25.15 1.31
N ILE A 74 -17.26 25.04 2.28
CA ILE A 74 -18.61 24.52 2.05
C ILE A 74 -19.52 25.69 1.71
N THR A 75 -20.17 25.65 0.55
CA THR A 75 -21.14 26.68 0.14
C THR A 75 -22.50 26.45 0.81
N ASN A 76 -23.38 27.45 0.76
CA ASN A 76 -24.75 27.35 1.29
C ASN A 76 -25.56 26.22 0.61
N ASP A 77 -25.21 25.86 -0.62
CA ASP A 77 -25.84 24.77 -1.39
C ASP A 77 -25.28 23.38 -1.01
N GLY A 78 -24.32 23.31 -0.09
CA GLY A 78 -23.66 22.08 0.32
C GLY A 78 -22.51 21.64 -0.58
N ASN A 79 -22.11 22.43 -1.59
CA ASN A 79 -20.99 22.10 -2.46
C ASN A 79 -19.64 22.26 -1.72
N CYS A 80 -18.73 21.30 -1.90
CA CYS A 80 -17.36 21.32 -1.35
C CYS A 80 -16.42 21.95 -2.38
N ILE A 81 -15.93 23.16 -2.13
CA ILE A 81 -14.88 23.78 -2.95
C ILE A 81 -13.53 23.52 -2.27
N ILE A 82 -12.71 22.65 -2.85
CA ILE A 82 -11.39 22.32 -2.31
C ILE A 82 -10.50 23.55 -2.27
N LEU A 83 -9.81 23.76 -1.15
CA LEU A 83 -8.89 24.89 -1.00
C LEU A 83 -7.78 24.82 -2.06
N PRO A 84 -7.54 25.91 -2.83
CA PRO A 84 -6.58 25.89 -3.95
C PRO A 84 -5.17 25.43 -3.55
N GLY A 85 -4.73 25.76 -2.33
CA GLY A 85 -3.42 25.34 -1.82
C GLY A 85 -3.27 23.82 -1.71
N ILE A 86 -4.35 23.10 -1.35
CA ILE A 86 -4.33 21.63 -1.25
C ILE A 86 -4.22 21.02 -2.64
N ALA A 87 -5.08 21.43 -3.57
CA ALA A 87 -5.05 20.95 -4.95
C ALA A 87 -3.69 21.24 -5.63
N ALA A 88 -3.16 22.45 -5.46
CA ALA A 88 -1.86 22.85 -5.98
C ALA A 88 -0.71 22.02 -5.38
N SER A 89 -0.79 21.68 -4.08
CA SER A 89 0.23 20.88 -3.41
C SER A 89 0.34 19.46 -3.99
N PHE A 90 -0.79 18.78 -4.20
CA PHE A 90 -0.81 17.45 -4.82
C PHE A 90 -0.34 17.48 -6.28
N LYS A 91 -0.79 18.46 -7.06
CA LYS A 91 -0.34 18.64 -8.45
C LYS A 91 1.17 18.85 -8.52
N THR A 92 1.72 19.64 -7.59
CA THR A 92 3.17 19.90 -7.51
C THR A 92 3.95 18.64 -7.13
N LEU A 93 3.48 17.91 -6.11
CA LEU A 93 4.08 16.62 -5.72
C LEU A 93 4.09 15.63 -6.88
N LYS A 94 2.93 15.43 -7.54
CA LYS A 94 2.79 14.49 -8.66
C LYS A 94 3.75 14.82 -9.80
N LYS A 95 3.84 16.10 -10.19
CA LYS A 95 4.79 16.58 -11.20
C LYS A 95 6.24 16.26 -10.83
N ARG A 96 6.61 16.43 -9.56
CA ARG A 96 7.98 16.16 -9.10
C ARG A 96 8.30 14.67 -9.05
N LEU A 97 7.37 13.85 -8.60
CA LEU A 97 7.52 12.39 -8.60
C LEU A 97 7.65 11.85 -10.03
N LEU A 98 6.82 12.31 -10.97
CA LEU A 98 6.91 11.96 -12.38
C LEU A 98 8.28 12.33 -12.98
N LYS A 99 8.74 13.57 -12.73
CA LYS A 99 10.06 14.02 -13.20
C LYS A 99 11.17 13.11 -12.66
N LYS A 100 11.10 12.74 -11.38
CA LYS A 100 12.08 11.87 -10.76
C LYS A 100 12.06 10.46 -11.35
N LEU A 101 10.88 9.90 -11.59
CA LEU A 101 10.72 8.61 -12.26
C LEU A 101 11.40 8.61 -13.64
N GLU A 102 11.22 9.69 -14.42
CA GLU A 102 11.91 9.84 -15.71
C GLU A 102 13.44 9.93 -15.57
N GLU A 103 13.93 10.62 -14.55
CA GLU A 103 15.38 10.73 -14.27
C GLU A 103 15.98 9.36 -13.94
N ASP A 104 15.29 8.54 -13.15
CA ASP A 104 15.77 7.22 -12.77
C ASP A 104 15.75 6.26 -13.96
N VAL A 105 14.72 6.31 -14.82
CA VAL A 105 14.70 5.56 -16.10
C VAL A 105 15.87 5.96 -17.01
N LYS A 106 16.23 7.25 -17.07
CA LYS A 106 17.38 7.73 -17.87
C LYS A 106 18.72 7.25 -17.33
N LYS A 107 18.89 7.21 -16.00
CA LYS A 107 20.12 6.69 -15.36
C LYS A 107 20.34 5.21 -15.67
N THR A 108 19.28 4.40 -15.56
CA THR A 108 19.35 2.96 -15.87
C THR A 108 19.75 2.71 -17.33
N LYS A 109 19.22 3.50 -18.27
CA LYS A 109 19.61 3.40 -19.69
C LYS A 109 21.09 3.72 -19.94
N LYS A 110 21.63 4.72 -19.23
CA LYS A 110 23.04 5.12 -19.38
C LYS A 110 24.00 4.05 -18.86
N ASN A 111 23.65 3.38 -17.76
CA ASN A 111 24.50 2.34 -17.18
C ASN A 111 24.53 1.06 -18.03
N ASN A 112 23.44 0.76 -18.75
CA ASN A 112 23.36 -0.43 -19.60
C ASN A 112 24.07 -0.27 -20.97
N SER A 113 24.56 0.93 -21.33
CA SER A 113 25.28 1.12 -22.60
C SER A 113 26.77 0.77 -22.53
N ILE A 114 27.26 0.35 -21.36
CA ILE A 114 28.65 -0.01 -21.12
C ILE A 114 28.67 -1.54 -20.98
N SER A 115 29.17 -2.23 -22.01
CA SER A 115 29.44 -3.67 -22.04
C SER A 115 28.24 -4.61 -22.27
N PHE A 116 27.65 -4.57 -23.47
CA PHE A 116 26.94 -5.74 -24.00
C PHE A 116 27.83 -6.46 -25.03
N THR A 117 28.68 -7.37 -24.54
CA THR A 117 29.13 -8.51 -25.34
C THR A 117 27.87 -9.35 -25.57
N GLN A 118 27.43 -9.46 -26.82
CA GLN A 118 26.14 -10.06 -27.21
C GLN A 118 25.83 -11.38 -26.48
N PRO A 119 24.80 -11.42 -25.61
CA PRO A 119 24.15 -12.66 -25.23
C PRO A 119 23.14 -13.02 -26.33
N ASN A 120 23.18 -14.28 -26.74
CA ASN A 120 22.35 -14.88 -27.77
C ASN A 120 20.85 -14.54 -27.59
N ALA A 121 20.18 -14.27 -28.72
CA ALA A 121 18.80 -13.79 -28.81
C ALA A 121 17.79 -14.59 -27.93
N PRO A 122 16.86 -13.91 -27.24
CA PRO A 122 15.80 -14.59 -26.49
C PRO A 122 14.85 -15.30 -27.46
N THR A 123 14.74 -16.61 -27.28
CA THR A 123 13.88 -17.51 -28.05
C THR A 123 12.40 -17.17 -27.83
N VAL A 124 11.63 -17.26 -28.92
CA VAL A 124 10.17 -16.97 -29.06
C VAL A 124 9.25 -17.63 -28.01
N ASN A 125 9.77 -18.52 -27.17
CA ASN A 125 9.01 -19.27 -26.17
C ASN A 125 8.65 -18.45 -24.91
N GLN A 126 9.38 -17.37 -24.59
CA GLN A 126 9.14 -16.61 -23.34
C GLN A 126 7.88 -15.72 -23.39
N ALA A 127 7.54 -15.17 -24.55
CA ALA A 127 6.35 -14.31 -24.70
C ALA A 127 5.03 -15.09 -24.56
N LYS A 128 5.00 -16.37 -24.98
CA LYS A 128 3.83 -17.25 -24.80
C LYS A 128 3.57 -17.57 -23.31
N SER A 129 4.63 -17.65 -22.50
CA SER A 129 4.55 -17.93 -21.06
C SER A 129 3.86 -16.80 -20.27
N ILE A 130 4.05 -15.54 -20.68
CA ILE A 130 3.48 -14.39 -19.96
C ILE A 130 1.98 -14.29 -20.18
N GLU A 131 1.50 -14.49 -21.41
CA GLU A 131 0.06 -14.46 -21.70
C GLU A 131 -0.71 -15.64 -21.08
N GLN A 132 -0.05 -16.81 -20.97
CA GLN A 132 -0.60 -17.95 -20.23
C GLN A 132 -0.73 -17.63 -18.74
N LEU A 133 0.29 -17.04 -18.12
CA LEU A 133 0.25 -16.64 -16.71
C LEU A 133 -0.85 -15.60 -16.43
N ARG A 134 -1.01 -14.61 -17.31
CA ARG A 134 -2.09 -13.61 -17.23
C ARG A 134 -3.47 -14.26 -17.24
N THR A 135 -3.69 -15.16 -18.19
CA THR A 135 -4.98 -15.86 -18.34
C THR A 135 -5.28 -16.73 -17.12
N HIS A 136 -4.25 -17.36 -16.55
CA HIS A 136 -4.39 -18.17 -15.35
C HIS A 136 -4.77 -17.32 -14.12
N LEU A 137 -4.09 -16.19 -13.89
CA LEU A 137 -4.39 -15.28 -12.79
C LEU A 137 -5.81 -14.70 -12.87
N ILE A 138 -6.26 -14.29 -14.06
CA ILE A 138 -7.64 -13.81 -14.27
C ILE A 138 -8.65 -14.91 -13.90
N THR A 139 -8.37 -16.16 -14.26
CA THR A 139 -9.23 -17.30 -13.93
C THR A 139 -9.31 -17.53 -12.41
N ILE A 140 -8.17 -17.50 -11.71
CA ILE A 140 -8.11 -17.66 -10.24
C ILE A 140 -8.91 -16.56 -9.54
N ILE A 141 -8.71 -15.29 -9.93
CA ILE A 141 -9.42 -14.15 -9.33
C ILE A 141 -10.93 -14.28 -9.54
N ARG A 142 -11.37 -14.67 -10.74
CA ARG A 142 -12.79 -14.91 -11.03
C ARG A 142 -13.38 -16.04 -10.20
N GLN A 143 -12.64 -17.14 -10.07
CA GLN A 143 -13.09 -18.29 -9.28
C GLN A 143 -13.20 -17.93 -7.80
N TRP A 144 -12.21 -17.23 -7.24
CA TRP A 144 -12.24 -16.74 -5.87
C TRP A 144 -13.46 -15.83 -5.64
N TYR A 145 -13.71 -14.86 -6.54
CA TYR A 145 -14.85 -13.96 -6.44
C TYR A 145 -16.19 -14.70 -6.46
N ASN A 146 -16.35 -15.66 -7.37
CA ASN A 146 -17.59 -16.43 -7.47
C ASN A 146 -17.84 -17.28 -6.22
N ASN A 147 -16.78 -17.83 -5.61
CA ASN A 147 -16.89 -18.63 -4.40
C ASN A 147 -17.30 -17.82 -3.16
N HIS A 148 -16.97 -16.52 -3.12
CA HIS A 148 -17.27 -15.65 -1.98
C HIS A 148 -18.43 -14.68 -2.28
N ARG A 149 -19.08 -14.82 -3.44
CA ARG A 149 -20.10 -13.87 -3.92
C ARG A 149 -21.27 -13.70 -2.95
N ASP A 150 -21.70 -14.77 -2.31
CA ASP A 150 -22.85 -14.74 -1.41
C ASP A 150 -22.51 -14.03 -0.09
N GLU A 151 -21.26 -14.12 0.37
CA GLU A 151 -20.75 -13.38 1.54
C GLU A 151 -20.78 -11.86 1.30
N PHE A 152 -20.54 -11.42 0.06
CA PHE A 152 -20.60 -10.01 -0.34
C PHE A 152 -22.03 -9.49 -0.55
N ASN A 153 -23.00 -10.35 -0.88
CA ASN A 153 -24.41 -9.96 -1.07
C ASN A 153 -25.19 -9.82 0.25
N LEU A 154 -24.67 -10.32 1.36
CA LEU A 154 -25.32 -10.29 2.68
C LEU A 154 -25.14 -8.96 3.43
N LYS A 155 -24.31 -8.02 2.94
CA LYS A 155 -24.17 -6.67 3.52
C LYS A 155 -24.47 -5.60 2.47
N SER A 156 -25.22 -4.57 2.86
CA SER A 156 -25.59 -3.39 2.06
C SER A 156 -24.40 -2.49 1.62
N GLU A 157 -23.16 -2.98 1.72
CA GLU A 157 -21.93 -2.36 1.23
C GLU A 157 -21.56 -2.83 -0.20
N SER A 158 -22.45 -3.57 -0.87
CA SER A 158 -22.24 -4.23 -2.17
C SER A 158 -21.83 -3.31 -3.32
N THR A 159 -22.01 -1.99 -3.20
CA THR A 159 -21.59 -1.02 -4.22
C THR A 159 -20.08 -0.80 -4.26
N LEU A 160 -19.38 -0.86 -3.11
CA LEU A 160 -17.94 -0.60 -3.06
C LEU A 160 -17.14 -1.76 -3.65
N ALA A 161 -17.47 -2.99 -3.25
CA ALA A 161 -16.85 -4.21 -3.79
C ALA A 161 -17.16 -4.37 -5.29
N SER A 162 -18.43 -4.18 -5.69
CA SER A 162 -18.83 -4.25 -7.10
C SER A 162 -18.10 -3.24 -7.99
N ASN A 163 -17.94 -1.98 -7.52
CA ASN A 163 -17.20 -0.96 -8.26
C ASN A 163 -15.68 -1.24 -8.31
N PHE A 164 -15.10 -1.80 -7.25
CA PHE A 164 -13.70 -2.23 -7.22
C PHE A 164 -13.43 -3.36 -8.24
N TYR A 165 -14.28 -4.38 -8.30
CA TYR A 165 -14.16 -5.46 -9.29
C TYR A 165 -14.38 -4.98 -10.72
N ARG A 166 -15.36 -4.09 -10.93
CA ARG A 166 -15.62 -3.49 -12.24
C ARG A 166 -14.46 -2.60 -12.71
N HIS A 167 -13.69 -2.05 -11.77
CA HIS A 167 -12.44 -1.33 -12.06
C HIS A 167 -11.33 -2.28 -12.48
N LEU A 168 -11.18 -3.42 -11.78
CA LEU A 168 -10.22 -4.48 -12.13
C LEU A 168 -10.49 -5.12 -13.50
N GLU A 169 -11.76 -5.32 -13.89
CA GLU A 169 -12.10 -5.84 -15.22
C GLU A 169 -11.94 -4.82 -16.35
N ARG A 170 -12.09 -3.52 -16.08
CA ARG A 170 -12.10 -2.47 -17.12
C ARG A 170 -10.76 -1.80 -17.34
N ARG A 171 -9.88 -1.79 -16.34
CA ARG A 171 -8.57 -1.16 -16.45
C ARG A 171 -7.51 -2.23 -16.29
N ASN A 172 -6.57 -2.27 -17.23
CA ASN A 172 -5.32 -3.02 -17.14
C ASN A 172 -4.47 -2.50 -15.94
N CYS A 173 -4.92 -2.75 -14.71
CA CYS A 173 -4.21 -2.36 -13.49
C CYS A 173 -2.98 -3.25 -13.35
N SER A 174 -1.91 -2.86 -14.03
CA SER A 174 -0.63 -3.56 -14.06
C SER A 174 -0.01 -3.68 -12.66
N ILE A 175 -0.30 -2.74 -11.75
CA ILE A 175 0.22 -2.75 -10.37
C ILE A 175 -0.29 -3.95 -9.56
N MET A 176 -1.61 -4.22 -9.60
CA MET A 176 -2.20 -5.36 -8.87
C MET A 176 -1.78 -6.69 -9.49
N LEU A 177 -1.75 -6.74 -10.84
CA LEU A 177 -1.29 -7.94 -11.54
C LEU A 177 0.17 -8.25 -11.21
N LYS A 178 1.02 -7.21 -11.14
CA LYS A 178 2.43 -7.35 -10.77
C LYS A 178 2.60 -7.81 -9.33
N LYS A 179 1.84 -7.25 -8.38
CA LYS A 179 1.89 -7.67 -6.97
C LYS A 179 1.45 -9.12 -6.77
N LEU A 180 0.40 -9.56 -7.46
CA LEU A 180 -0.05 -10.96 -7.44
C LEU A 180 0.95 -11.91 -8.11
N ILE A 181 1.63 -11.47 -9.18
CA ILE A 181 2.72 -12.24 -9.82
C ILE A 181 3.92 -12.35 -8.88
N ASP A 182 4.28 -11.27 -8.19
CA ASP A 182 5.41 -11.27 -7.25
C ASP A 182 5.12 -12.16 -6.03
N GLU A 183 3.88 -12.17 -5.53
CA GLU A 183 3.44 -13.05 -4.42
C GLU A 183 3.37 -14.53 -4.84
N THR A 184 2.88 -14.86 -6.04
CA THR A 184 2.81 -16.25 -6.55
C THR A 184 4.18 -16.83 -6.91
N ASN A 185 5.13 -16.00 -7.34
CA ASN A 185 6.50 -16.46 -7.59
C ASN A 185 7.23 -16.81 -6.29
N VAL A 186 6.96 -16.09 -5.19
CA VAL A 186 7.55 -16.38 -3.86
C VAL A 186 7.10 -17.75 -3.36
N GLU A 187 5.80 -18.08 -3.46
CA GLU A 187 5.25 -19.38 -3.04
C GLU A 187 5.76 -20.57 -3.88
N GLN A 188 6.03 -20.38 -5.19
CA GLN A 188 6.59 -21.43 -6.05
C GLN A 188 8.09 -21.70 -5.80
N THR A 189 8.86 -20.71 -5.34
CA THR A 189 10.25 -20.92 -4.91
C THR A 189 10.35 -21.77 -3.65
N ASP A 190 9.37 -21.69 -2.75
CA ASP A 190 9.34 -22.48 -1.52
C ASP A 190 8.93 -23.93 -1.78
N GLN A 191 8.01 -24.16 -2.72
CA GLN A 191 7.58 -25.53 -3.09
C GLN A 191 8.67 -26.30 -3.86
N ASN A 192 9.41 -25.63 -4.76
CA ASN A 192 10.50 -26.27 -5.52
C ASN A 192 11.75 -26.59 -4.65
N ASN A 193 11.90 -25.96 -3.49
CA ASN A 193 12.95 -26.32 -2.52
C ASN A 193 12.56 -27.51 -1.64
N ILE A 194 11.26 -27.81 -1.50
CA ILE A 194 10.77 -28.97 -0.75
C ILE A 194 10.90 -30.24 -1.60
N ASP A 195 10.55 -30.19 -2.88
CA ASP A 195 10.58 -31.38 -3.75
C ASP A 195 12.01 -31.82 -4.13
N ASN A 196 12.98 -30.90 -4.15
CA ASN A 196 14.39 -31.24 -4.37
C ASN A 196 15.09 -31.85 -3.13
N ASN A 197 14.52 -31.72 -1.94
CA ASN A 197 15.04 -32.34 -0.72
C ASN A 197 14.48 -33.74 -0.43
N ILE A 198 13.48 -34.20 -1.19
CA ILE A 198 12.87 -35.52 -0.99
C ILE A 198 13.52 -36.59 -1.90
N LEU A 199 14.29 -36.19 -2.91
CA LEU A 199 14.96 -37.12 -3.84
C LEU A 199 16.47 -37.24 -3.57
N SER A 200 16.89 -37.35 -2.31
CA SER A 200 18.31 -37.57 -1.99
C SER A 200 18.57 -38.22 -0.63
N ASN A 201 17.79 -39.23 -0.22
CA ASN A 201 18.19 -40.09 0.91
C ASN A 201 17.65 -41.51 0.75
N ASP A 202 18.38 -42.34 0.01
CA ASP A 202 18.27 -43.80 0.14
C ASP A 202 19.65 -44.44 0.01
N SER A 203 20.30 -44.72 1.14
CA SER A 203 21.32 -45.78 1.34
C SER A 203 21.79 -45.82 2.80
N THR A 204 21.13 -46.71 3.57
CA THR A 204 21.71 -47.68 4.53
C THR A 204 23.03 -47.36 5.26
N ALA A 205 22.99 -47.37 6.61
CA ALA A 205 23.71 -48.37 7.43
C ALA A 205 23.34 -48.29 8.92
N LEU A 206 23.04 -49.46 9.49
CA LEU A 206 22.87 -49.77 10.92
C LEU A 206 24.20 -49.60 11.70
N VAL A 207 24.13 -49.17 12.97
CA VAL A 207 24.68 -49.84 14.18
C VAL A 207 24.19 -49.08 15.44
N PRO A 208 23.86 -49.77 16.56
CA PRO A 208 23.27 -49.19 17.77
C PRO A 208 24.28 -48.97 18.91
N SER A 209 23.97 -48.06 19.85
CA SER A 209 24.41 -47.98 21.27
C SER A 209 24.31 -46.51 21.71
N SER A 210 23.98 -46.10 22.94
CA SER A 210 23.45 -46.67 24.16
C SER A 210 23.41 -45.48 25.15
N LEU A 211 22.40 -45.45 26.04
CA LEU A 211 22.42 -44.79 27.37
C LEU A 211 22.79 -43.29 27.48
N ALA A 212 21.85 -42.47 27.94
CA ALA A 212 21.83 -41.98 29.33
C ALA A 212 20.74 -40.91 29.58
N LEU A 213 20.00 -41.11 30.67
CA LEU A 213 19.17 -40.13 31.36
C LEU A 213 19.95 -38.85 31.70
N THR A 214 19.29 -37.69 31.67
CA THR A 214 19.03 -36.91 32.91
C THR A 214 18.07 -35.74 32.67
N GLN A 215 17.20 -35.58 33.66
CA GLN A 215 16.21 -34.53 33.84
C GLN A 215 16.89 -33.17 34.14
N SER A 216 16.28 -32.05 33.77
CA SER A 216 16.16 -30.91 34.70
C SER A 216 15.16 -29.89 34.19
N SER A 217 14.07 -29.77 34.94
CA SER A 217 13.13 -28.64 34.94
C SER A 217 13.85 -27.32 35.23
N LYS A 218 13.34 -26.21 34.69
CA LYS A 218 13.42 -24.90 35.36
C LYS A 218 12.29 -23.96 34.90
N THR A 219 11.28 -23.91 35.76
CA THR A 219 10.29 -22.84 35.92
C THR A 219 10.93 -21.55 36.44
N LEU A 220 10.58 -20.39 35.88
CA LEU A 220 10.63 -19.07 36.53
C LEU A 220 9.64 -18.16 35.76
N SER A 221 8.45 -17.82 36.26
CA SER A 221 8.08 -16.96 37.40
C SER A 221 8.31 -15.46 37.17
N ARG A 222 7.21 -14.77 36.81
CA ARG A 222 6.58 -13.65 37.56
C ARG A 222 7.23 -12.26 37.58
N LYS A 223 6.48 -11.28 37.05
CA LYS A 223 6.18 -9.91 37.60
C LYS A 223 5.25 -9.22 36.57
N ARG A 224 3.96 -8.91 36.78
CA ARG A 224 3.24 -8.07 37.77
C ARG A 224 3.84 -6.67 37.97
N GLY A 225 3.03 -5.67 37.64
CA GLY A 225 3.16 -4.25 37.98
C GLY A 225 3.21 -3.37 36.72
N VAL A 226 2.55 -2.23 36.59
CA VAL A 226 1.82 -1.38 37.53
C VAL A 226 0.89 -0.47 36.71
N SER A 227 -0.30 -0.27 37.25
CA SER A 227 -1.33 0.72 36.93
C SER A 227 -0.85 2.18 36.99
N ASN A 228 -1.37 3.07 36.14
CA ASN A 228 -1.65 4.49 36.44
C ASN A 228 -2.63 5.02 35.38
N ALA A 229 -3.90 5.24 35.70
CA ALA A 229 -4.48 6.39 36.42
C ALA A 229 -4.61 7.65 35.52
N THR A 230 -5.80 7.76 34.94
CA THR A 230 -6.65 8.97 34.80
C THR A 230 -6.01 10.35 35.03
N HIS A 231 -6.10 11.22 34.01
CA HIS A 231 -6.42 12.62 34.24
C HIS A 231 -7.31 13.16 33.11
N VAL A 232 -8.62 13.18 33.36
CA VAL A 232 -9.60 13.96 32.59
C VAL A 232 -9.49 15.40 33.07
N ASN A 233 -9.35 16.36 32.16
CA ASN A 233 -9.37 17.78 32.49
C ASN A 233 -10.45 18.46 31.64
N ASN A 234 -11.67 18.51 32.18
CA ASN A 234 -12.79 19.24 31.60
C ASN A 234 -12.59 20.74 31.83
N ARG A 235 -12.23 21.49 30.79
CA ARG A 235 -12.35 22.96 30.80
C ARG A 235 -13.61 23.40 30.07
N SER A 236 -14.61 23.77 30.84
CA SER A 236 -15.81 24.47 30.39
C SER A 236 -15.46 25.86 29.88
N ILE A 237 -15.56 26.09 28.57
CA ILE A 237 -15.49 27.43 27.98
C ILE A 237 -16.92 27.96 27.85
N LYS A 238 -17.25 28.87 28.77
CA LYS A 238 -18.45 29.71 28.79
C LYS A 238 -18.08 31.06 28.17
N ARG A 239 -18.94 31.61 27.29
CA ARG A 239 -19.10 33.02 26.83
C ARG A 239 -19.27 33.05 25.30
N ARG A 240 -20.06 33.92 24.68
CA ARG A 240 -20.98 35.02 25.09
C ARG A 240 -21.88 35.25 23.87
N ARG A 241 -23.20 35.34 24.06
CA ARG A 241 -24.13 35.85 23.04
C ARG A 241 -24.03 37.37 23.03
N THR A 242 -23.64 37.97 21.90
CA THR A 242 -23.91 39.37 21.59
C THR A 242 -25.09 39.40 20.61
N LYS A 243 -26.23 39.93 21.09
CA LYS A 243 -27.31 40.42 20.23
C LYS A 243 -26.89 41.81 19.77
N ASN A 244 -26.91 42.07 18.47
CA ASN A 244 -27.02 43.43 17.96
C ASN A 244 -28.36 43.53 17.21
N SER A 245 -29.02 44.65 17.52
CA SER A 245 -30.24 45.19 16.92
C SER A 245 -30.14 45.44 15.43
#